data_AF-A0AA39PH25-F1
#
_entry.id   AF-A0AA39PH25-F1
#
_cell.length_a   1.000
_cell.length_b   1.000
_cell.length_c   1.000
_cell.angle_alpha   90.00
_cell.angle_beta   90.00
_cell.angle_gamma   90.00
#
_symmetry.space_group_name_H-M   'P 1'
#
loop_
_entity.id
_entity.type
_entity.pdbx_description
1 polymer ?
#
loop_
_entity_poly.entity_id
_entity_poly.type
_entity_poly.pdbx_seq_one_letter_code
_entity_poly.pdbx_strand_id
1 'polypeptide(L)'
;MQSFSSLLFTLFIASRVLGQTNFTATCTLSDFHWTFNSVSQSPCDVASSLLGVCNGGSYALQSLPDMTHYLGPSVDAANPCQCSTVSYSLISACGACQNRTFAQWSQWRVNCATVDIGGFPEPIPNGTHVPGWAYLDVKTQDTFDINQAKQDANATESTFVPQPTSTTVSSTTSTPSATSTPESHSNHSNVVGGSVAGGVFGLMAIIGFVGIWTYRRRERRVGSHDEEKLTTSDSKGKDKNDADEVSRLPTLHKKETVPPGL
;
A
#
# COMPACT_ATOMS: atom_id res chain seq x y z
N MET A 1 15.97 69.54 2.03
CA MET A 1 16.85 68.38 1.80
C MET A 1 16.11 67.16 2.29
N GLN A 2 15.78 66.26 1.36
CA GLN A 2 15.00 65.03 1.54
C GLN A 2 15.92 63.94 2.12
N SER A 3 15.43 63.06 2.99
CA SER A 3 15.92 61.66 3.04
C SER A 3 15.05 60.72 3.88
N PHE A 4 14.31 59.89 3.14
CA PHE A 4 14.08 58.45 3.29
C PHE A 4 13.57 57.87 4.62
N SER A 5 12.25 57.75 4.70
CA SER A 5 11.53 56.78 5.52
C SER A 5 11.74 55.37 4.92
N SER A 6 12.47 54.50 5.62
CA SER A 6 12.62 53.08 5.23
C SER A 6 11.43 52.26 5.71
N LEU A 7 10.51 51.98 4.80
CA LEU A 7 9.47 50.96 4.98
C LEU A 7 10.10 49.57 4.82
N LEU A 8 10.27 48.86 5.94
CA LEU A 8 10.58 47.43 5.95
C LEU A 8 9.34 46.64 5.52
N PHE A 9 9.26 46.29 4.23
CA PHE A 9 8.31 45.31 3.73
C PHE A 9 8.81 43.89 4.09
N THR A 10 8.29 43.32 5.16
CA THR A 10 8.44 41.89 5.46
C THR A 10 7.61 41.07 4.46
N LEU A 11 8.29 40.45 3.48
CA LEU A 11 7.70 39.40 2.64
C LEU A 11 7.39 38.17 3.50
N PHE A 12 6.12 37.98 3.86
CA PHE A 12 5.63 36.68 4.31
C PHE A 12 5.62 35.73 3.11
N ILE A 13 6.67 34.92 2.98
CA ILE A 13 6.64 33.77 2.07
C ILE A 13 5.67 32.76 2.67
N ALA A 14 4.43 32.76 2.18
CA ALA A 14 3.48 31.70 2.46
C ALA A 14 4.03 30.41 1.85
N SER A 15 4.63 29.56 2.69
CA SER A 15 4.96 28.19 2.33
C SER A 15 3.66 27.50 1.90
N ARG A 16 3.47 27.31 0.60
CA ARG A 16 2.43 26.42 0.09
C ARG A 16 2.86 25.00 0.50
N VAL A 17 2.31 24.51 1.61
CA VAL A 17 2.34 23.07 1.90
C VAL A 17 1.51 22.42 0.80
N LEU A 18 2.16 21.77 -0.15
CA LEU A 18 1.48 20.81 -1.02
C LEU A 18 1.04 19.66 -0.10
N GLY A 19 -0.21 19.71 0.36
CA GLY A 19 -0.81 18.58 1.07
C GLY A 19 -0.79 17.38 0.12
N GLN A 20 -0.08 16.32 0.48
CA GLN A 20 -0.22 15.04 -0.22
C GLN A 20 -1.66 14.59 -0.03
N THR A 21 -2.45 14.61 -1.09
CA THR A 21 -3.82 14.11 -1.09
C THR A 21 -3.76 12.58 -1.02
N ASN A 22 -3.68 12.06 0.20
CA ASN A 22 -3.84 10.65 0.49
C ASN A 22 -5.34 10.32 0.40
N PHE A 23 -5.76 9.72 -0.71
CA PHE A 23 -7.15 9.32 -0.93
C PHE A 23 -7.38 7.91 -0.39
N THR A 24 -8.41 7.72 0.42
CA THR A 24 -8.88 6.39 0.84
C THR A 24 -9.25 5.55 -0.38
N ALA A 25 -8.90 4.27 -0.37
CA ALA A 25 -9.27 3.34 -1.42
C ALA A 25 -10.79 3.19 -1.52
N THR A 26 -11.34 3.40 -2.71
CA THR A 26 -12.78 3.23 -2.98
C THR A 26 -12.98 2.36 -4.22
N CYS A 27 -14.01 1.52 -4.21
CA CYS A 27 -14.44 0.81 -5.42
C CYS A 27 -15.11 1.78 -6.40
N THR A 28 -14.50 2.00 -7.57
CA THR A 28 -14.98 2.97 -8.56
C THR A 28 -15.68 2.33 -9.75
N LEU A 29 -15.46 1.03 -10.00
CA LEU A 29 -16.04 0.31 -11.12
C LEU A 29 -17.41 -0.29 -10.78
N SER A 30 -18.43 0.07 -11.56
CA SER A 30 -19.79 -0.48 -11.44
C SER A 30 -19.85 -1.99 -11.66
N ASP A 31 -19.01 -2.52 -12.56
CA ASP A 31 -18.96 -3.95 -12.87
C ASP A 31 -18.44 -4.82 -11.72
N PHE A 32 -17.89 -4.18 -10.68
CA PHE A 32 -17.44 -4.80 -9.44
C PHE A 32 -18.45 -4.66 -8.29
N HIS A 33 -19.67 -4.18 -8.54
CA HIS A 33 -20.70 -4.08 -7.50
C HIS A 33 -21.02 -5.44 -6.83
N TRP A 34 -20.80 -6.56 -7.52
CA TRP A 34 -20.94 -7.90 -6.95
C TRP A 34 -19.96 -8.20 -5.79
N THR A 35 -18.88 -7.42 -5.65
CA THR A 35 -17.91 -7.58 -4.55
C THR A 35 -18.37 -6.97 -3.23
N PHE A 36 -19.43 -6.15 -3.25
CA PHE A 36 -19.97 -5.54 -2.04
C PHE A 36 -20.70 -6.59 -1.21
N ASN A 37 -20.53 -6.49 0.10
CA ASN A 37 -21.21 -7.38 1.04
C ASN A 37 -22.64 -6.88 1.36
N SER A 38 -23.38 -7.66 2.13
CA SER A 38 -24.77 -7.39 2.53
C SER A 38 -24.96 -6.09 3.34
N VAL A 39 -23.89 -5.55 3.93
CA VAL A 39 -23.89 -4.28 4.68
C VAL A 39 -23.29 -3.12 3.86
N SER A 40 -23.24 -3.26 2.53
CA SER A 40 -22.79 -2.23 1.58
C SER A 40 -21.33 -1.78 1.77
N GLN A 41 -20.46 -2.64 2.29
CA GLN A 41 -19.02 -2.39 2.34
C GLN A 41 -18.37 -2.88 1.05
N SER A 42 -17.48 -2.06 0.49
CA SER A 42 -16.66 -2.46 -0.65
C SER A 42 -15.57 -3.44 -0.20
N PRO A 43 -14.94 -4.19 -1.13
CA PRO A 43 -13.78 -5.03 -0.79
C PRO A 43 -12.63 -4.23 -0.15
N CYS A 44 -12.49 -2.94 -0.48
CA CYS A 44 -11.50 -2.06 0.14
C CYS A 44 -11.82 -1.78 1.63
N ASP A 45 -13.10 -1.58 1.96
CA ASP A 45 -13.55 -1.32 3.33
C ASP A 45 -13.40 -2.56 4.22
N VAL A 46 -13.77 -3.73 3.67
CA VAL A 46 -13.63 -5.01 4.37
C VAL A 46 -12.15 -5.33 4.59
N ALA A 47 -11.30 -5.17 3.57
CA ALA A 47 -9.84 -5.33 3.71
C ALA A 47 -9.26 -4.39 4.78
N SER A 48 -9.64 -3.11 4.75
CA SER A 48 -9.21 -2.10 5.73
C SER A 48 -9.57 -2.51 7.15
N SER A 49 -10.79 -3.02 7.34
CA SER A 49 -11.28 -3.48 8.63
C SER A 49 -10.51 -4.69 9.15
N LEU A 50 -10.26 -5.71 8.31
CA LEU A 50 -9.50 -6.90 8.71
C LEU A 50 -8.04 -6.58 9.02
N LEU A 51 -7.39 -5.78 8.17
CA LEU A 51 -6.01 -5.37 8.41
C LEU A 51 -5.87 -4.52 9.68
N GLY A 52 -6.89 -3.73 10.02
CA GLY A 52 -6.95 -2.93 11.24
C GLY A 52 -6.83 -3.76 12.51
N VAL A 53 -7.29 -5.02 12.50
CA VAL A 53 -7.27 -5.89 13.69
C VAL A 53 -5.84 -6.08 14.24
N CYS A 54 -4.87 -6.30 13.35
CA CYS A 54 -3.46 -6.43 13.74
C CYS A 54 -2.72 -5.08 13.84
N ASN A 55 -3.37 -3.95 13.52
CA ASN A 55 -2.76 -2.62 13.46
C ASN A 55 -3.36 -1.63 14.47
N GLY A 56 -3.73 -2.13 15.65
CA GLY A 56 -4.26 -1.27 16.74
C GLY A 56 -5.67 -0.75 16.48
N GLY A 57 -6.43 -1.39 15.59
CA GLY A 57 -7.84 -1.10 15.31
C GLY A 57 -8.09 -0.27 14.05
N SER A 58 -7.05 0.18 13.35
CA SER A 58 -7.22 0.96 12.11
C SER A 58 -6.14 0.65 11.08
N TYR A 59 -6.52 0.59 9.81
CA TYR A 59 -5.58 0.45 8.70
C TYR A 59 -6.04 1.29 7.52
N ALA A 60 -5.24 2.26 7.08
CA ALA A 60 -5.63 3.16 6.00
C ALA A 60 -5.19 2.60 4.63
N LEU A 61 -6.08 1.89 3.95
CA LEU A 61 -5.88 1.52 2.54
C LEU A 61 -5.94 2.76 1.64
N GLN A 62 -4.82 3.05 0.98
CA GLN A 62 -4.72 4.17 0.04
C GLN A 62 -5.17 3.75 -1.36
N SER A 63 -5.76 4.69 -2.09
CA SER A 63 -6.06 4.52 -3.50
C SER A 63 -4.78 4.31 -4.31
N LEU A 64 -4.85 3.43 -5.29
CA LEU A 64 -3.71 3.09 -6.13
C LEU A 64 -3.57 4.04 -7.33
N PRO A 65 -2.36 4.54 -7.63
CA PRO A 65 -2.07 5.18 -8.91
C PRO A 65 -2.35 4.27 -10.12
N ASP A 66 -2.51 4.85 -11.30
CA ASP A 66 -2.71 4.08 -12.53
C ASP A 66 -1.59 3.07 -12.76
N MET A 67 -1.93 1.90 -13.29
CA MET A 67 -0.98 0.81 -13.61
C MET A 67 -0.20 0.24 -12.41
N THR A 68 -0.62 0.52 -11.16
CA THR A 68 0.00 -0.04 -9.95
C THR A 68 -0.90 -1.11 -9.30
N HIS A 69 -0.37 -1.80 -8.29
CA HIS A 69 -1.08 -2.78 -7.48
C HIS A 69 -0.65 -2.67 -6.02
N TYR A 70 -1.46 -3.22 -5.11
CA TYR A 70 -1.07 -3.37 -3.71
C TYR A 70 0.05 -4.39 -3.56
N LEU A 71 1.05 -4.05 -2.77
CA LEU A 71 2.14 -4.94 -2.41
C LEU A 71 1.82 -5.68 -1.10
N GLY A 72 2.36 -6.88 -0.99
CA GLY A 72 2.35 -7.62 0.27
C GLY A 72 3.15 -6.91 1.38
N PRO A 73 3.10 -7.43 2.61
CA PRO A 73 3.80 -6.83 3.74
C PRO A 73 5.32 -6.73 3.51
N SER A 74 5.94 -5.67 4.04
CA SER A 74 7.39 -5.64 4.21
C SER A 74 7.83 -6.55 5.36
N VAL A 75 9.13 -6.83 5.45
CA VAL A 75 9.71 -7.67 6.51
C VAL A 75 9.32 -7.17 7.91
N ASP A 76 9.34 -5.85 8.13
CA ASP A 76 9.05 -5.25 9.44
C ASP A 76 7.55 -5.07 9.71
N ALA A 77 6.69 -5.19 8.69
CA ALA A 77 5.24 -5.00 8.82
C ALA A 77 4.45 -6.32 8.78
N ALA A 78 5.07 -7.42 8.33
CA ALA A 78 4.41 -8.71 8.19
C ALA A 78 3.78 -9.18 9.50
N ASN A 79 2.49 -9.47 9.44
CA ASN A 79 1.68 -9.91 10.57
C ASN A 79 0.60 -10.91 10.10
N PRO A 80 -0.02 -11.66 11.01
CA PRO A 80 -1.01 -12.68 10.65
C PRO A 80 -2.16 -12.16 9.79
N CYS A 81 -2.66 -10.93 10.04
CA CYS A 81 -3.75 -10.35 9.26
C CYS A 81 -3.35 -10.11 7.79
N GLN A 82 -2.15 -9.62 7.52
CA GLN A 82 -1.65 -9.41 6.16
C GLN A 82 -1.27 -10.71 5.46
N CYS A 83 -0.85 -11.71 6.23
CA CYS A 83 -0.40 -13.01 5.76
C CYS A 83 -1.52 -14.06 5.64
N SER A 84 -2.77 -13.61 5.48
CA SER A 84 -3.95 -14.44 5.24
C SER A 84 -4.34 -14.42 3.76
N THR A 85 -4.75 -15.58 3.22
CA THR A 85 -5.31 -15.65 1.86
C THR A 85 -6.59 -14.83 1.72
N VAL A 86 -7.39 -14.68 2.78
CA VAL A 86 -8.63 -13.89 2.79
C VAL A 86 -8.32 -12.40 2.60
N SER A 87 -7.34 -11.88 3.35
CA SER A 87 -6.88 -10.50 3.19
C SER A 87 -6.32 -10.26 1.79
N TYR A 88 -5.55 -11.20 1.25
CA TYR A 88 -5.06 -11.12 -0.12
C TYR A 88 -6.19 -11.05 -1.16
N SER A 89 -7.23 -11.90 -1.04
CA SER A 89 -8.38 -11.88 -1.94
C SER A 89 -9.11 -10.53 -1.91
N LEU A 90 -9.37 -10.01 -0.71
CA LEU A 90 -10.06 -8.72 -0.53
C LEU A 90 -9.24 -7.54 -1.10
N ILE A 91 -7.93 -7.53 -0.87
CA ILE A 91 -7.04 -6.48 -1.38
C ILE A 91 -6.89 -6.58 -2.90
N SER A 92 -6.83 -7.79 -3.44
CA SER A 92 -6.81 -8.03 -4.89
C SER A 92 -8.09 -7.55 -5.56
N ALA A 93 -9.25 -7.88 -4.97
CA ALA A 93 -10.55 -7.37 -5.39
C ALA A 93 -10.63 -5.83 -5.27
N CYS A 94 -10.07 -5.26 -4.20
CA CYS A 94 -9.97 -3.80 -4.03
C CYS A 94 -9.13 -3.15 -5.13
N GLY A 95 -8.01 -3.75 -5.53
CA GLY A 95 -7.23 -3.28 -6.68
C GLY A 95 -8.03 -3.38 -7.97
N ALA A 96 -8.60 -4.54 -8.25
CA ALA A 96 -9.38 -4.79 -9.45
C ALA A 96 -10.57 -3.81 -9.59
N CYS A 97 -11.27 -3.53 -8.49
CA CYS A 97 -12.41 -2.63 -8.47
C CYS A 97 -12.05 -1.14 -8.59
N GLN A 98 -10.77 -0.80 -8.40
CA GLN A 98 -10.19 0.52 -8.73
C GLN A 98 -9.68 0.60 -10.18
N ASN A 99 -9.95 -0.41 -11.00
CA ASN A 99 -9.37 -0.58 -12.34
C ASN A 99 -7.84 -0.66 -12.29
N ARG A 100 -7.32 -1.52 -11.40
CA ARG A 100 -5.88 -1.77 -11.21
C ARG A 100 -5.57 -3.25 -11.33
N THR A 101 -4.28 -3.55 -11.40
CA THR A 101 -3.80 -4.93 -11.30
C THR A 101 -3.66 -5.35 -9.84
N PHE A 102 -3.37 -6.62 -9.62
CA PHE A 102 -3.09 -7.19 -8.30
C PHE A 102 -1.89 -8.14 -8.39
N ALA A 103 -1.14 -8.24 -7.31
CA ALA A 103 0.03 -9.11 -7.23
C ALA A 103 -0.38 -10.58 -7.25
N GLN A 104 0.52 -11.45 -7.70
CA GLN A 104 0.39 -12.89 -7.50
C GLN A 104 0.49 -13.23 -6.01
N TRP A 105 -0.13 -14.34 -5.59
CA TRP A 105 -0.10 -14.75 -4.18
C TRP A 105 1.33 -15.02 -3.69
N SER A 106 2.18 -15.65 -4.51
CA SER A 106 3.59 -15.89 -4.22
C SER A 106 4.37 -14.61 -3.96
N GLN A 107 4.08 -13.54 -4.71
CA GLN A 107 4.69 -12.22 -4.53
C GLN A 107 4.18 -11.53 -3.26
N TRP A 108 2.86 -11.62 -3.02
CA TRP A 108 2.23 -11.04 -1.82
C TRP A 108 2.83 -11.62 -0.53
N ARG A 109 2.96 -12.95 -0.47
CA ARG A 109 3.38 -13.68 0.73
C ARG A 109 4.91 -13.67 0.97
N VAL A 110 5.72 -13.02 0.13
CA VAL A 110 7.18 -13.17 0.17
C VAL A 110 7.82 -12.94 1.55
N ASN A 111 7.28 -12.01 2.35
CA ASN A 111 7.77 -11.70 3.69
C ASN A 111 6.96 -12.36 4.83
N CYS A 112 6.02 -13.25 4.50
CA CYS A 112 5.21 -13.98 5.47
C CYS A 112 5.88 -15.29 5.87
N ALA A 113 6.39 -15.36 7.10
CA ALA A 113 6.96 -16.59 7.64
C ALA A 113 5.89 -17.69 7.83
N THR A 114 4.69 -17.30 8.27
CA THR A 114 3.52 -18.16 8.42
C THR A 114 2.35 -17.54 7.68
N VAL A 115 1.53 -18.38 7.03
CA VAL A 115 0.33 -17.93 6.31
C VAL A 115 -0.91 -18.66 6.79
N ASP A 116 -2.01 -17.92 6.90
CA ASP A 116 -3.33 -18.49 7.11
C ASP A 116 -3.98 -18.79 5.76
N ILE A 117 -4.40 -20.04 5.57
CA ILE A 117 -4.84 -20.59 4.28
C ILE A 117 -6.32 -20.92 4.39
N GLY A 118 -7.12 -20.32 3.52
CA GLY A 118 -8.58 -20.50 3.54
C GLY A 118 -9.25 -19.90 4.77
N GLY A 119 -8.54 -19.01 5.49
CA GLY A 119 -8.98 -18.46 6.77
C GLY A 119 -8.38 -17.09 7.04
N PHE A 120 -8.96 -16.43 8.05
CA PHE A 120 -8.44 -15.20 8.63
C PHE A 120 -8.20 -15.46 10.14
N PRO A 121 -6.99 -15.19 10.68
CA PRO A 121 -6.57 -15.77 11.95
C PRO A 121 -7.12 -15.03 13.17
N GLU A 122 -7.64 -13.82 12.96
CA GLU A 122 -8.18 -12.98 14.02
C GLU A 122 -9.72 -12.90 13.96
N PRO A 123 -10.40 -12.50 15.05
CA PRO A 123 -11.83 -12.25 15.01
C PRO A 123 -12.20 -11.16 13.99
N ILE A 124 -13.24 -11.40 13.20
CA ILE A 124 -13.79 -10.41 12.28
C ILE A 124 -14.38 -9.25 13.10
N PRO A 125 -14.00 -7.98 12.85
CA PRO A 125 -14.54 -6.83 13.58
C PRO A 125 -16.07 -6.74 13.52
N ASN A 126 -16.67 -6.21 14.58
CA ASN A 126 -18.11 -5.97 14.60
C ASN A 126 -18.52 -5.02 13.47
N GLY A 127 -19.58 -5.36 12.76
CA GLY A 127 -20.06 -4.59 11.60
C GLY A 127 -19.27 -4.82 10.31
N THR A 128 -18.30 -5.75 10.28
CA THR A 128 -17.64 -6.20 9.06
C THR A 128 -18.19 -7.56 8.64
N HIS A 129 -18.61 -7.68 7.39
CA HIS A 129 -19.01 -8.95 6.79
C HIS A 129 -17.98 -9.33 5.73
N VAL A 130 -17.36 -10.51 5.86
CA VAL A 130 -16.39 -11.00 4.87
C VAL A 130 -17.13 -11.84 3.84
N PRO A 131 -17.16 -11.44 2.56
CA PRO A 131 -17.82 -12.23 1.52
C PRO A 131 -17.26 -13.65 1.39
N GLY A 132 -18.12 -14.63 1.09
CA GLY A 132 -17.69 -16.02 0.96
C GLY A 132 -16.64 -16.24 -0.14
N TRP A 133 -16.71 -15.48 -1.23
CA TRP A 133 -15.72 -15.54 -2.31
C TRP A 133 -14.29 -15.18 -1.87
N ALA A 134 -14.11 -14.45 -0.76
CA ALA A 134 -12.79 -14.10 -0.25
C ALA A 134 -12.00 -15.32 0.27
N TYR A 135 -12.70 -16.41 0.58
CA TYR A 135 -12.13 -17.66 1.10
C TYR A 135 -11.75 -18.67 0.00
N LEU A 136 -11.95 -18.32 -1.28
CA LEU A 136 -11.54 -19.16 -2.40
C LEU A 136 -10.03 -19.42 -2.41
N ASP A 137 -9.64 -20.56 -2.97
CA ASP A 137 -8.23 -20.93 -3.05
C ASP A 137 -7.48 -20.08 -4.08
N VAL A 138 -6.54 -19.28 -3.58
CA VAL A 138 -5.64 -18.44 -4.39
C VAL A 138 -4.27 -19.09 -4.61
N LYS A 139 -3.99 -20.22 -3.95
CA LYS A 139 -2.66 -20.84 -3.99
C LYS A 139 -2.46 -21.67 -5.24
N THR A 140 -3.48 -22.43 -5.66
CA THR A 140 -3.34 -23.36 -6.78
C THR A 140 -3.04 -22.62 -8.10
N GLN A 141 -3.69 -21.48 -8.33
CA GLN A 141 -3.47 -20.65 -9.52
C GLN A 141 -2.51 -19.48 -9.29
N ASP A 142 -1.99 -19.35 -8.06
CA ASP A 142 -1.15 -18.24 -7.60
C ASP A 142 -1.76 -16.84 -7.82
N THR A 143 -3.09 -16.74 -7.81
CA THR A 143 -3.83 -15.52 -8.14
C THR A 143 -5.22 -15.48 -7.53
N PHE A 144 -5.78 -14.28 -7.40
CA PHE A 144 -7.21 -14.06 -7.23
C PHE A 144 -7.95 -14.25 -8.57
N ASP A 145 -8.84 -15.24 -8.63
CA ASP A 145 -9.66 -15.51 -9.82
C ASP A 145 -10.99 -14.73 -9.74
N ILE A 146 -11.07 -13.63 -10.50
CA ILE A 146 -12.25 -12.77 -10.57
C ILE A 146 -13.49 -13.54 -11.03
N ASN A 147 -13.35 -14.47 -11.98
CA ASN A 147 -14.51 -15.17 -12.54
C ASN A 147 -15.09 -16.15 -11.53
N GLN A 148 -14.22 -16.88 -10.82
CA GLN A 148 -14.64 -17.78 -9.76
C GLN A 148 -15.24 -17.01 -8.59
N ALA A 149 -14.59 -15.91 -8.16
CA ALA A 149 -15.11 -15.07 -7.10
C ALA A 149 -16.49 -14.47 -7.43
N LYS A 150 -16.71 -14.10 -8.70
CA LYS A 150 -18.00 -13.58 -9.18
C LYS A 150 -19.10 -14.66 -9.19
N GLN A 151 -18.76 -15.91 -9.46
CA GLN A 151 -19.72 -17.03 -9.35
C GLN A 151 -20.17 -17.23 -7.90
N ASP A 152 -19.27 -17.00 -6.95
CA ASP A 152 -19.50 -17.12 -5.51
C ASP A 152 -19.88 -15.79 -4.84
N ALA A 153 -20.35 -14.80 -5.62
CA ALA A 153 -20.74 -13.48 -5.09
C ALA A 153 -21.83 -13.58 -4.00
N ASN A 154 -22.68 -14.61 -4.08
CA ASN A 154 -23.76 -14.86 -3.12
C ASN A 154 -23.41 -15.93 -2.08
N ALA A 155 -22.15 -16.37 -2.02
CA ALA A 155 -21.71 -17.32 -1.01
C ALA A 155 -21.88 -16.72 0.39
N THR A 156 -22.10 -17.59 1.39
CA THR A 156 -22.36 -17.16 2.77
C THR A 156 -21.23 -16.29 3.30
N GLU A 157 -21.59 -15.13 3.84
CA GLU A 157 -20.64 -14.20 4.44
C GLU A 157 -20.24 -14.66 5.84
N SER A 158 -18.97 -14.50 6.17
CA SER A 158 -18.47 -14.69 7.53
C SER A 158 -18.65 -13.40 8.32
N THR A 159 -19.13 -13.52 9.54
CA THR A 159 -19.35 -12.42 10.46
C THR A 159 -18.62 -12.66 11.77
N PHE A 160 -18.74 -11.70 12.69
CA PHE A 160 -18.23 -11.82 14.05
C PHE A 160 -18.58 -13.18 14.67
N VAL A 161 -17.57 -14.03 14.85
CA VAL A 161 -17.70 -15.22 15.68
C VAL A 161 -17.42 -14.78 17.11
N PRO A 162 -18.40 -14.83 18.03
CA PRO A 162 -18.09 -14.62 19.44
C PRO A 162 -17.08 -15.67 19.88
N GLN A 163 -15.96 -15.21 20.44
CA GLN A 163 -14.98 -16.05 21.12
C GLN A 163 -15.71 -16.98 22.11
N PRO A 164 -15.40 -18.30 22.17
CA PRO A 164 -16.06 -19.17 23.12
C PRO A 164 -15.79 -18.68 24.54
N THR A 165 -16.89 -18.34 25.24
CA THR A 165 -16.91 -18.29 26.70
C THR A 165 -16.57 -19.69 27.21
N SER A 166 -15.63 -19.81 28.15
CA SER A 166 -15.29 -21.09 28.77
C SER A 166 -16.53 -21.69 29.46
N THR A 167 -17.21 -22.63 28.80
CA THR A 167 -18.32 -23.38 29.41
C THR A 167 -17.75 -24.61 30.09
N THR A 168 -17.49 -24.49 31.39
CA THR A 168 -17.50 -25.65 32.28
C THR A 168 -18.94 -26.14 32.42
N VAL A 169 -19.17 -27.46 32.37
CA VAL A 169 -19.98 -28.27 33.32
C VAL A 169 -20.49 -29.58 32.66
N SER A 170 -20.05 -30.68 33.31
CA SER A 170 -20.64 -32.01 33.53
C SER A 170 -21.09 -32.91 32.36
N SER A 171 -20.27 -33.93 32.11
CA SER A 171 -20.72 -35.21 31.54
C SER A 171 -20.70 -36.31 32.61
N THR A 172 -21.87 -36.88 32.91
CA THR A 172 -22.01 -38.18 33.56
C THR A 172 -21.93 -39.27 32.52
N THR A 173 -20.91 -40.14 32.57
CA THR A 173 -20.85 -41.36 31.74
C THR A 173 -20.38 -42.55 32.58
N SER A 174 -21.19 -43.61 32.55
CA SER A 174 -20.91 -44.94 33.06
C SER A 174 -19.85 -45.69 32.24
N THR A 175 -18.93 -46.31 32.97
CA THR A 175 -17.80 -47.21 32.64
C THR A 175 -18.30 -48.57 32.08
N PRO A 176 -17.46 -49.54 31.57
CA PRO A 176 -16.00 -49.66 31.76
C PRO A 176 -15.08 -50.19 30.61
N SER A 177 -13.77 -49.94 30.84
CA SER A 177 -12.55 -50.75 30.55
C SER A 177 -12.16 -51.08 29.10
N ALA A 178 -10.88 -51.06 28.66
CA ALA A 178 -9.62 -51.22 29.39
C ALA A 178 -8.39 -50.59 28.67
N THR A 179 -7.34 -50.36 29.48
CA THR A 179 -5.90 -50.45 29.17
C THR A 179 -5.15 -49.20 28.70
N SER A 180 -3.98 -49.06 29.31
CA SER A 180 -3.23 -47.87 29.73
C SER A 180 -1.93 -47.65 28.96
N THR A 181 -1.59 -46.37 28.71
CA THR A 181 -0.21 -45.80 28.84
C THR A 181 -0.25 -44.25 28.77
N PRO A 182 0.52 -43.49 29.58
CA PRO A 182 0.44 -42.02 29.63
C PRO A 182 1.73 -41.28 29.23
N GLU A 183 1.67 -40.21 28.44
CA GLU A 183 2.72 -39.15 28.36
C GLU A 183 2.04 -37.79 28.04
N SER A 184 1.82 -36.93 29.04
CA SER A 184 2.64 -35.76 29.43
C SER A 184 2.47 -34.51 28.53
N HIS A 185 1.54 -33.63 28.89
CA HIS A 185 1.53 -32.23 28.45
C HIS A 185 2.03 -31.33 29.59
N SER A 186 3.20 -30.72 29.41
CA SER A 186 3.69 -29.64 30.26
C SER A 186 3.19 -28.29 29.72
N ASN A 187 2.46 -27.57 30.57
CA ASN A 187 2.18 -26.16 30.38
C ASN A 187 3.42 -25.36 30.82
N HIS A 188 3.91 -24.45 29.97
CA HIS A 188 4.79 -23.37 30.41
C HIS A 188 4.20 -22.03 30.01
N SER A 189 3.51 -21.42 30.97
CA SER A 189 3.37 -19.98 31.08
C SER A 189 4.75 -19.39 31.40
N ASN A 190 5.23 -18.47 30.58
CA ASN A 190 6.30 -17.56 30.98
C ASN A 190 5.89 -16.13 30.62
N VAL A 191 5.41 -15.44 31.64
CA VAL A 191 5.34 -13.99 31.76
C VAL A 191 6.77 -13.49 31.97
N VAL A 192 7.29 -12.65 31.08
CA VAL A 192 8.41 -11.75 31.39
C VAL A 192 8.19 -10.44 30.61
N GLY A 193 7.85 -9.39 31.34
CA GLY A 193 7.82 -8.03 30.83
C GLY A 193 9.22 -7.43 30.67
N GLY A 194 9.35 -6.51 29.72
CA GLY A 194 10.57 -5.73 29.51
C GLY A 194 10.32 -4.58 28.53
N SER A 195 10.34 -3.36 29.06
CA SER A 195 10.16 -2.06 28.40
C SER A 195 11.31 -1.67 27.46
N VAL A 196 11.01 -1.00 26.34
CA VAL A 196 11.96 -0.11 25.64
C VAL A 196 11.25 1.19 25.25
N ALA A 197 11.35 2.20 26.11
CA ALA A 197 11.09 3.60 25.76
C ALA A 197 12.43 4.34 25.80
N GLY A 198 12.91 4.84 24.66
CA GLY A 198 14.17 5.62 24.63
C GLY A 198 14.79 5.94 23.27
N GLY A 199 14.12 5.72 22.14
CA GLY A 199 14.76 5.78 20.81
C GLY A 199 14.67 7.10 20.04
N VAL A 200 14.02 8.15 20.55
CA VAL A 200 13.71 9.35 19.72
C VAL A 200 14.64 10.55 20.02
N PHE A 201 15.12 10.69 21.25
CA PHE A 201 15.99 11.83 21.60
C PHE A 201 17.43 11.70 21.08
N GLY A 202 17.95 10.47 20.96
CA GLY A 202 19.30 10.24 20.43
C GLY A 202 19.44 10.63 18.96
N LEU A 203 18.41 10.36 18.15
CA LEU A 203 18.49 10.57 16.70
C LEU A 203 18.42 12.06 16.33
N MET A 204 17.63 12.85 17.07
CA MET A 204 17.52 14.30 16.87
C MET A 204 18.80 15.04 17.28
N ALA A 205 19.48 14.58 18.33
CA ALA A 205 20.76 15.15 18.75
C ALA A 205 21.87 14.90 17.71
N ILE A 206 21.90 13.71 17.11
CA ILE A 206 22.90 13.34 16.10
C ILE A 206 22.70 14.15 14.80
N ILE A 207 21.45 14.29 14.33
CA ILE A 207 21.16 15.08 13.12
C ILE A 207 21.49 16.56 13.35
N GLY A 208 21.12 17.12 14.52
CA GLY A 208 21.46 18.49 14.88
C GLY A 208 22.97 18.74 14.91
N PHE A 209 23.73 17.81 15.48
CA PHE A 209 25.19 17.92 15.56
C PHE A 209 25.85 17.86 14.17
N VAL A 210 25.42 16.94 13.30
CA VAL A 210 25.93 16.82 11.93
C VAL A 210 25.57 18.05 11.08
N GLY A 211 24.36 18.59 11.23
CA GLY A 211 23.93 19.82 10.55
C GLY A 211 24.79 21.02 10.94
N ILE A 212 25.01 21.25 12.24
CA ILE A 212 25.84 22.35 12.73
C ILE A 212 27.29 22.19 12.28
N TRP A 213 27.83 20.97 12.34
CA TRP A 213 29.21 20.70 11.92
C TRP A 213 29.43 20.98 10.43
N THR A 214 28.50 20.55 9.57
CA THR A 214 28.60 20.77 8.12
C THR A 214 28.41 22.23 7.73
N TYR A 215 27.50 22.95 8.41
CA TYR A 215 27.32 24.39 8.22
C TYR A 215 28.57 25.19 8.60
N ARG A 216 29.15 24.94 9.78
CA ARG A 216 30.40 25.59 10.22
C ARG A 216 31.59 25.25 9.32
N ARG A 217 31.60 24.06 8.70
CA ARG A 217 32.64 23.67 7.73
C ARG A 217 32.47 24.39 6.40
N ARG A 218 31.24 24.73 6.00
CA ARG A 218 30.95 25.47 4.77
C ARG A 218 31.33 26.94 4.90
N GLU A 219 31.06 27.58 6.03
CA GLU A 219 31.47 28.98 6.26
C GLU A 219 32.99 29.18 6.20
N ARG A 220 33.77 28.20 6.67
CA ARG A 220 35.24 28.23 6.54
C ARG A 220 35.75 28.07 5.10
N ARG A 221 34.89 27.70 4.14
CA ARG A 221 35.24 27.53 2.72
C ARG A 221 34.75 28.67 1.82
N VAL A 222 33.96 29.61 2.35
CA VAL A 222 33.45 30.77 1.57
C VAL A 222 34.30 32.03 1.79
N GLY A 223 35.36 31.95 2.59
CA GLY A 223 36.29 33.06 2.85
C GLY A 223 37.46 33.20 1.88
N SER A 224 37.41 32.66 0.66
CA SER A 224 38.48 32.87 -0.31
C SER A 224 37.97 32.59 -1.72
N HIS A 225 37.56 33.62 -2.47
CA HIS A 225 37.62 33.72 -3.93
C HIS A 225 37.03 35.09 -4.34
N ASP A 226 37.76 36.16 -4.02
CA ASP A 226 37.72 37.38 -4.83
C ASP A 226 38.94 37.36 -5.75
N GLU A 227 38.73 37.83 -6.99
CA GLU A 227 39.75 38.31 -7.94
C GLU A 227 40.49 37.29 -8.84
N GLU A 228 39.96 37.04 -10.06
CA GLU A 228 40.79 37.01 -11.29
C GLU A 228 39.98 37.33 -12.57
N LYS A 229 40.18 38.57 -13.07
CA LYS A 229 40.26 39.07 -14.47
C LYS A 229 39.57 38.30 -15.61
N LEU A 230 38.67 38.90 -16.42
CA LEU A 230 38.86 39.97 -17.45
C LEU A 230 39.98 39.72 -18.48
N THR A 231 39.59 39.39 -19.72
CA THR A 231 40.18 39.63 -21.08
C THR A 231 39.73 38.46 -21.98
N THR A 232 39.35 38.51 -23.26
CA THR A 232 39.40 39.46 -24.40
C THR A 232 38.53 38.79 -25.50
N SER A 233 37.50 39.45 -26.03
CA SER A 233 37.46 40.12 -27.35
C SER A 233 37.68 39.24 -28.61
N ASP A 234 36.61 39.20 -29.43
CA ASP A 234 36.56 39.63 -30.84
C ASP A 234 36.68 38.64 -32.03
N SER A 235 35.77 38.89 -33.00
CA SER A 235 35.79 38.61 -34.46
C SER A 235 35.62 37.16 -34.98
N LYS A 236 35.00 36.85 -36.14
CA LYS A 236 34.22 37.53 -37.20
C LYS A 236 33.98 36.52 -38.35
N GLY A 237 32.83 36.58 -39.05
CA GLY A 237 32.64 36.06 -40.43
C GLY A 237 31.46 35.08 -40.59
N LYS A 238 30.34 35.37 -41.28
CA LYS A 238 30.12 35.61 -42.74
C LYS A 238 30.12 34.25 -43.51
N ASP A 239 29.14 33.79 -44.29
CA ASP A 239 28.15 34.30 -45.27
C ASP A 239 26.81 33.50 -45.14
N LYS A 240 25.58 33.98 -45.41
CA LYS A 240 24.88 34.40 -46.65
C LYS A 240 24.71 33.34 -47.77
N ASN A 241 23.50 33.38 -48.36
CA ASN A 241 22.95 32.67 -49.54
C ASN A 241 22.05 31.47 -49.17
N ASP A 242 20.90 31.23 -49.77
CA ASP A 242 19.95 31.99 -50.60
C ASP A 242 18.66 31.14 -50.62
N ALA A 243 17.54 31.79 -50.94
CA ALA A 243 16.30 31.16 -51.36
C ALA A 243 16.54 30.32 -52.63
N ASP A 244 15.77 29.31 -53.02
CA ASP A 244 14.34 29.35 -53.35
C ASP A 244 13.89 27.93 -53.79
N GLU A 245 12.58 27.78 -53.93
CA GLU A 245 11.91 26.93 -54.94
C GLU A 245 11.38 25.51 -54.59
N VAL A 246 10.15 25.51 -54.06
CA VAL A 246 8.89 25.03 -54.70
C VAL A 246 8.78 23.57 -55.23
N SER A 247 7.74 22.91 -54.72
CA SER A 247 6.87 21.87 -55.34
C SER A 247 7.44 20.52 -55.76
N ARG A 248 6.93 19.45 -55.12
CA ARG A 248 5.95 18.52 -55.73
C ARG A 248 5.54 17.40 -54.76
N LEU A 249 4.22 17.28 -54.56
CA LEU A 249 3.50 16.05 -54.20
C LEU A 249 3.59 15.05 -55.39
N PRO A 250 3.44 13.72 -55.21
CA PRO A 250 2.10 13.16 -54.96
C PRO A 250 2.02 11.90 -54.06
N THR A 251 0.88 11.81 -53.36
CA THR A 251 0.04 10.65 -53.00
C THR A 251 0.65 9.24 -53.00
N LEU A 252 0.58 8.57 -51.84
CA LEU A 252 0.68 7.11 -51.73
C LEU A 252 -0.61 6.52 -51.14
N HIS A 253 -1.08 5.48 -51.82
CA HIS A 253 -2.41 4.87 -51.78
C HIS A 253 -2.86 4.28 -50.44
N LYS A 254 -4.13 4.53 -50.13
CA LYS A 254 -5.00 3.79 -49.21
C LYS A 254 -5.38 2.44 -49.84
N LYS A 255 -5.28 1.34 -49.10
CA LYS A 255 -5.88 0.04 -49.48
C LYS A 255 -6.72 -0.48 -48.31
N GLU A 256 -8.02 -0.23 -48.38
CA GLU A 256 -9.05 -0.90 -47.59
C GLU A 256 -9.19 -2.35 -48.07
N THR A 257 -9.38 -3.28 -47.15
CA THR A 257 -9.85 -4.64 -47.44
C THR A 257 -10.99 -4.95 -46.49
N VAL A 258 -12.20 -5.05 -47.04
CA VAL A 258 -13.42 -5.53 -46.38
C VAL A 258 -13.62 -6.99 -46.80
N PRO A 259 -13.99 -7.92 -45.89
CA PRO A 259 -14.27 -9.31 -46.23
C PRO A 259 -15.73 -9.53 -46.68
N PRO A 260 -16.02 -10.52 -47.55
CA PRO A 260 -17.36 -11.03 -47.76
C PRO A 260 -17.70 -12.11 -46.73
N GLY A 261 -18.96 -12.12 -46.29
CA GLY A 261 -19.49 -13.07 -45.32
C GLY A 261 -19.85 -14.44 -45.89
N LEU A 262 -19.98 -15.38 -44.96
CA LEU A 262 -20.86 -16.55 -44.95
C LEU A 262 -21.13 -16.91 -43.49
#